data_AF-A0A0A9DR21-F1
#
_entry.id   AF-A0A0A9DR21-F1
#
_cell.length_a   1.000
_cell.length_b   1.000
_cell.length_c   1.000
_cell.angle_alpha   90.00
_cell.angle_beta   90.00
_cell.angle_gamma   90.00
#
_symmetry.space_group_name_H-M   'P 1'
#
loop_
_entity.id
_entity.type
_entity.pdbx_description
1 polymer ?
#
loop_
_entity_poly.entity_id
_entity_poly.type
_entity_poly.pdbx_seq_one_letter_code
_entity_poly.pdbx_strand_id
1 'polypeptide(L)'
;MVAGHSIYTSASCGKIDREDSWFLEPYQKHHGQAATFLAHIKEGVEIAARDEDALLLFSGGETRRDAGPRSEAQSYWAIAESKGWFGEFLMLEHFFFCGL
;
A
#
# COMPACT_ATOMS: atom_id res chain seq x y z
N MET A 1 -6.56 6.27 8.11
CA MET A 1 -6.43 6.90 6.79
C MET A 1 -4.97 6.87 6.37
N VAL A 2 -4.67 6.57 5.10
CA VAL A 2 -3.31 6.48 4.58
C VAL A 2 -2.97 7.76 3.83
N ALA A 3 -1.93 8.46 4.26
CA ALA A 3 -1.48 9.69 3.59
C ALA A 3 -0.68 9.34 2.33
N GLY A 4 -1.00 9.98 1.21
CA GLY A 4 -0.32 9.74 -0.05
C GLY A 4 -0.91 10.57 -1.18
N HIS A 5 -0.12 10.84 -2.21
CA HIS A 5 -0.56 11.55 -3.42
C HIS A 5 0.29 11.09 -4.61
N SER A 6 0.19 9.80 -4.92
CA SER A 6 0.98 9.17 -5.99
C SER A 6 0.25 7.94 -6.50
N ILE A 7 0.47 7.59 -7.76
CA ILE A 7 -0.17 6.43 -8.39
C ILE A 7 0.92 5.41 -8.70
N TYR A 8 0.78 4.19 -8.20
CA TYR A 8 1.64 3.08 -8.62
C TYR A 8 1.26 2.62 -10.03
N THR A 9 2.16 2.79 -10.99
CA THR A 9 1.92 2.58 -12.43
C THR A 9 2.68 1.39 -13.01
N SER A 10 3.64 0.81 -12.27
CA SER A 10 4.41 -0.32 -12.81
C SER A 10 3.51 -1.51 -13.16
N ALA A 11 3.56 -1.87 -14.45
CA ALA A 11 2.98 -3.08 -15.02
C ALA A 11 3.87 -4.33 -14.82
N SER A 12 5.05 -4.17 -14.22
CA SER A 12 6.04 -5.24 -14.06
C SER A 12 6.23 -5.59 -12.59
N CYS A 13 6.05 -6.88 -12.23
CA CYS A 13 6.12 -7.44 -10.88
C CYS A 13 7.46 -7.29 -10.12
N GLY A 14 8.38 -6.43 -10.55
CA GLY A 14 9.77 -6.49 -10.11
C GLY A 14 10.12 -5.65 -8.89
N LYS A 15 9.77 -4.35 -8.89
CA LYS A 15 10.41 -3.37 -7.98
C LYS A 15 9.47 -2.23 -7.61
N ILE A 16 8.59 -2.51 -6.65
CA ILE A 16 7.58 -1.57 -6.14
C ILE A 16 8.25 -0.38 -5.40
N ASP A 17 9.46 -0.57 -4.92
CA ASP A 17 10.29 0.37 -4.16
C ASP A 17 10.97 1.45 -5.02
N ARG A 18 11.01 1.29 -6.34
CA ARG A 18 11.65 2.26 -7.25
C ARG A 18 10.73 3.39 -7.61
N GLU A 19 11.26 4.61 -7.60
CA GLU A 19 10.58 5.83 -8.01
C GLU A 19 10.04 5.74 -9.45
N ASP A 20 10.71 5.00 -10.33
CA ASP A 20 10.27 4.76 -11.73
C ASP A 20 8.97 3.97 -11.84
N SER A 21 8.60 3.23 -10.78
CA SER A 21 7.37 2.45 -10.70
C SER A 21 6.15 3.27 -10.23
N TRP A 22 6.39 4.53 -9.88
CA TRP A 22 5.40 5.46 -9.37
C TRP A 22 5.28 6.67 -10.28
N PHE A 23 4.06 7.11 -10.50
CA PHE A 23 3.83 8.42 -11.07
C PHE A 23 4.04 9.47 -9.99
N LEU A 24 5.21 10.11 -10.03
CA LEU A 24 5.63 11.16 -9.10
C LEU A 24 5.68 12.52 -9.80
N GLU A 25 5.12 13.55 -9.17
CA GLU A 25 5.31 14.93 -9.60
C GLU A 25 6.78 15.36 -9.48
N PRO A 26 7.23 16.40 -10.22
CA PRO A 26 8.61 16.88 -10.15
C PRO A 26 9.10 17.19 -8.73
N TYR A 27 8.22 17.69 -7.85
CA TYR A 27 8.52 17.98 -6.44
C TYR A 27 8.49 16.73 -5.53
N GLN A 28 8.00 15.59 -6.02
CA GLN A 28 7.97 14.32 -5.30
C GLN A 28 9.10 13.39 -5.73
N LYS A 29 9.86 13.74 -6.78
CA LYS A 29 11.01 12.98 -7.28
C LYS A 29 12.24 13.20 -6.39
N HIS A 30 12.09 12.88 -5.11
CA HIS A 30 13.16 12.80 -4.13
C HIS A 30 13.44 11.34 -3.80
N HIS A 31 14.70 11.01 -3.59
CA HIS A 31 15.13 9.65 -3.27
C HIS A 31 14.42 9.14 -2.00
N GLY A 32 13.76 8.00 -2.08
CA GLY A 32 13.02 7.37 -0.97
C GLY A 32 11.56 7.79 -0.84
N GLN A 33 11.04 8.69 -1.69
CA GLN A 33 9.63 9.09 -1.64
C GLN A 33 8.68 7.90 -1.90
N ALA A 34 9.03 7.02 -2.83
CA ALA A 34 8.29 5.79 -3.11
C ALA A 34 8.25 4.87 -1.88
N ALA A 35 9.37 4.74 -1.17
CA ALA A 35 9.46 3.95 0.06
C ALA A 35 8.57 4.52 1.18
N THR A 36 8.44 5.85 1.28
CA THR A 36 7.53 6.49 2.24
C THR A 36 6.07 6.13 1.97
N PHE A 37 5.62 6.13 0.70
CA PHE A 37 4.26 5.70 0.38
C PHE A 37 4.00 4.24 0.74
N LEU A 38 4.98 3.37 0.51
CA LEU A 38 4.89 1.96 0.94
C LEU A 38 4.81 1.82 2.45
N ALA A 39 5.60 2.60 3.19
CA ALA A 39 5.54 2.61 4.65
C ALA A 39 4.16 3.04 5.15
N HIS A 40 3.56 4.07 4.55
CA HIS A 40 2.22 4.52 4.92
C HIS A 40 1.14 3.45 4.64
N ILE A 41 1.21 2.78 3.50
CA ILE A 41 0.27 1.69 3.17
C ILE A 41 0.42 0.55 4.18
N LYS A 42 1.65 0.11 4.44
CA LYS A 42 1.95 -0.98 5.38
C LYS A 42 1.46 -0.66 6.78
N GLU A 43 1.83 0.50 7.32
CA GLU A 43 1.41 0.93 8.65
C GLU A 43 -0.11 1.05 8.76
N GLY A 44 -0.78 1.58 7.72
CA GLY A 44 -2.24 1.66 7.69
C GLY A 44 -2.92 0.29 7.76
N VAL A 45 -2.39 -0.71 7.05
CA VAL A 45 -2.85 -2.09 7.10
C VAL A 45 -2.58 -2.70 8.47
N GLU A 46 -1.39 -2.50 9.04
CA GLU A 46 -1.02 -3.02 10.36
C GLU A 46 -1.89 -2.43 11.48
N ILE A 47 -2.17 -1.13 11.46
CA ILE A 47 -3.04 -0.49 12.46
C ILE A 47 -4.45 -1.06 12.38
N ALA A 48 -5.00 -1.20 11.16
CA ALA A 48 -6.34 -1.74 10.98
C ALA A 48 -6.43 -3.23 11.34
N ALA A 49 -5.34 -4.00 11.19
CA ALA A 49 -5.30 -5.41 11.58
C ALA A 49 -5.24 -5.63 13.10
N ARG A 50 -4.86 -4.61 13.89
CA ARG A 50 -4.77 -4.69 15.36
C ARG A 50 -6.11 -4.50 16.07
N ASP A 51 -7.14 -4.04 15.35
CA ASP A 51 -8.46 -3.74 15.89
C ASP A 51 -9.53 -4.31 14.94
N GLU A 52 -10.23 -5.35 15.39
CA GLU A 52 -11.24 -6.05 14.58
C GLU A 52 -12.43 -5.16 14.18
N ASP A 53 -12.66 -4.08 14.93
CA ASP A 53 -13.70 -3.09 14.63
C ASP A 53 -13.19 -1.94 13.74
N ALA A 54 -11.89 -1.91 13.43
CA ALA A 54 -11.31 -0.88 12.59
C ALA A 54 -11.54 -1.12 11.08
N LEU A 55 -11.75 -0.01 10.36
CA LEU A 55 -11.88 -0.02 8.90
C LEU A 55 -10.75 0.79 8.26
N LEU A 56 -9.96 0.16 7.39
CA LEU A 56 -9.00 0.86 6.56
C LEU A 56 -9.65 1.35 5.27
N LEU A 57 -9.71 2.67 5.10
CA LEU A 57 -10.15 3.31 3.86
C LEU A 57 -8.95 3.89 3.10
N PHE A 58 -8.70 3.35 1.90
CA PHE A 58 -7.89 4.02 0.88
C PHE A 58 -8.77 4.96 0.08
N SER A 59 -8.50 6.26 0.14
CA SER A 59 -9.20 7.29 -0.63
C SER A 59 -8.21 8.04 -1.51
N GLY A 60 -8.62 8.38 -2.72
CA GLY A 60 -7.76 8.98 -3.73
C GLY A 60 -8.32 8.74 -5.13
N GLY A 61 -8.48 9.82 -5.89
CA GLY A 61 -9.13 9.80 -7.20
C GLY A 61 -8.17 9.51 -8.35
N GLU A 62 -8.70 9.53 -9.57
CA GLU A 62 -7.90 9.61 -10.79
C GLU A 62 -7.45 11.05 -10.98
N THR A 63 -6.33 11.41 -10.37
CA THR A 63 -5.85 12.81 -10.34
C THR A 63 -4.91 13.15 -11.50
N ARG A 64 -4.56 12.16 -12.33
CA ARG A 64 -3.52 12.27 -13.37
C ARG A 64 -3.93 11.57 -14.67
N ARG A 65 -4.07 12.35 -15.74
CA ARG A 65 -4.37 11.84 -17.09
C ARG A 65 -3.28 10.91 -17.62
N ASP A 66 -2.02 11.19 -17.27
CA ASP A 66 -0.85 10.46 -17.78
C ASP A 66 -0.53 9.18 -16.98
N ALA A 67 -1.24 8.93 -15.87
CA ALA A 67 -1.04 7.73 -15.04
C ALA A 67 -1.92 6.53 -15.46
N GLY A 68 -2.73 6.69 -16.51
CA GLY A 68 -3.70 5.69 -16.97
C GLY A 68 -5.01 5.68 -16.16
N PRO A 69 -5.93 4.74 -16.43
CA PRO A 69 -7.24 4.65 -15.78
C PRO A 69 -7.12 4.01 -14.38
N ARG A 70 -6.28 4.58 -13.52
CA ARG A 70 -6.01 4.07 -12.17
C ARG A 70 -6.05 5.21 -11.17
N SER A 71 -6.85 5.04 -10.13
CA SER A 71 -6.87 5.98 -9.01
C SER A 71 -5.74 5.72 -8.02
N GLU A 72 -5.40 6.74 -7.24
CA GLU A 72 -4.44 6.62 -6.14
C GLU A 72 -4.87 5.51 -5.16
N ALA A 73 -6.14 5.49 -4.77
CA ALA A 73 -6.70 4.49 -3.86
C ALA A 73 -6.58 3.06 -4.41
N GLN A 74 -6.95 2.86 -5.69
CA GLN A 74 -6.82 1.56 -6.35
C GLN A 74 -5.37 1.09 -6.38
N SER A 75 -4.43 2.01 -6.61
CA SER A 75 -3.02 1.68 -6.66
C SER A 75 -2.46 1.24 -5.30
N TYR A 76 -2.92 1.85 -4.20
CA TYR A 76 -2.48 1.53 -2.84
C TYR A 76 -3.06 0.18 -2.38
N TRP A 77 -4.33 -0.06 -2.70
CA TRP A 77 -4.97 -1.35 -2.44
C TRP A 77 -4.28 -2.50 -3.21
N ALA A 78 -4.00 -2.31 -4.50
CA ALA A 78 -3.32 -3.32 -5.32
C ALA A 78 -1.91 -3.64 -4.81
N ILE A 79 -1.18 -2.67 -4.27
CA ILE A 79 0.12 -2.92 -3.62
C ILE A 79 -0.07 -3.81 -2.39
N ALA A 80 -0.96 -3.43 -1.47
CA ALA A 80 -1.21 -4.18 -0.25
C ALA A 80 -1.64 -5.63 -0.55
N GLU A 81 -2.49 -5.82 -1.56
CA GLU A 81 -2.89 -7.14 -2.05
C GLU A 81 -1.71 -7.92 -2.64
N SER A 82 -0.93 -7.32 -3.53
CA SER A 82 0.23 -7.98 -4.16
C SER A 82 1.32 -8.38 -3.16
N LYS A 83 1.39 -7.68 -2.03
CA LYS A 83 2.32 -7.96 -0.93
C LYS A 83 1.74 -8.94 0.10
N GLY A 84 0.47 -9.30 -0.01
CA GLY A 84 -0.20 -10.18 0.94
C GLY A 84 -0.39 -9.56 2.32
N TRP A 85 -0.37 -8.23 2.46
CA TRP A 85 -0.42 -7.58 3.77
C TRP A 85 -1.79 -7.70 4.46
N PHE A 86 -2.85 -7.97 3.70
CA PHE A 86 -4.17 -8.23 4.28
C PHE A 86 -4.18 -9.56 5.02
N GLY A 87 -4.48 -9.53 6.31
CA GLY A 87 -4.70 -10.75 7.10
C GLY A 87 -3.44 -11.47 7.59
N GLU A 88 -2.22 -10.91 7.44
CA GLU A 88 -1.00 -11.55 7.98
C GLU A 88 -1.07 -11.80 9.50
N PHE A 89 -1.91 -11.08 10.25
CA PHE A 89 -2.04 -11.28 11.69
C PHE A 89 -2.91 -12.48 12.09
N LEU A 90 -3.81 -12.94 11.23
CA LEU A 90 -4.70 -14.09 11.53
C LEU A 90 -3.95 -15.44 11.55
N MET A 91 -2.70 -15.50 11.08
CA MET A 91 -1.87 -16.71 11.14
C MET A 91 -0.87 -16.74 12.30
N LEU A 92 -0.60 -15.63 12.99
CA LEU A 92 0.41 -15.62 14.06
C LEU A 92 -0.15 -15.93 15.46
N GLU A 93 -1.47 -15.83 15.67
CA GLU A 93 -2.12 -16.21 16.94
C GLU A 93 -2.51 -17.70 17.01
N HIS A 94 -2.41 -18.47 15.91
CA HIS A 94 -2.89 -19.85 15.83
C HIS A 94 -1.79 -20.94 15.80
N PHE A 95 -0.62 -20.67 16.38
CA PHE A 95 0.45 -21.69 16.53
C PHE A 95 1.02 -21.87 17.95
N PHE A 96 0.33 -21.41 18.98
CA PHE A 96 0.76 -21.67 20.36
C PHE A 96 -0.40 -21.89 21.33
N PHE A 97 -1.16 -22.98 21.18
CA PHE A 97 -1.66 -23.82 22.29
C PHE A 97 -2.53 -24.97 21.75
N CYS A 98 -1.97 -26.18 21.72
CA CYS A 98 -2.57 -27.44 22.19
C CYS A 98 -1.72 -28.62 21.70
N GLY A 99 -0.53 -28.74 22.29
CA GLY A 99 0.16 -30.02 22.43
C GLY A 99 0.40 -30.20 23.93
N LEU A 100 -0.21 -31.26 24.49
CA LEU A 100 -0.39 -31.64 25.90
C LEU A 100 -1.58 -31.03 26.64
#